data_AF-A0AAP3Z143-F1
#
_entry.id   AF-A0AAP3Z143-F1
#
_cell.length_a   1.000
_cell.length_b   1.000
_cell.length_c   1.000
_cell.angle_alpha   90.00
_cell.angle_beta   90.00
_cell.angle_gamma   90.00
#
_symmetry.space_group_name_H-M   'P 1'
#
loop_
_entity.id
_entity.type
_entity.pdbx_description
1 polymer ?
#
loop_
_entity_poly.entity_id
_entity_poly.type
_entity_poly.pdbx_seq_one_letter_code
_entity_poly.pdbx_strand_id
1 'polypeptide(L)'
;MGCITCGQGANQSSDNSGCCNLKAMDVVTPLNDIRNGDENFCFSEITDKICENLKNDEGINPSATHSNSDCDDLTSLNDLAIGSLHNALKTLNLCDVDAYKCWLDSLLSWQWNVDKALICAICGLWDIVHCLDGKTRNSVRVVNLWDGSQDIFSTPTIEMSESLDQFDYLDLHFHYGTERVVGRVSLEGGIGNFATITMMDKVGGNTSHNIDAGAMIAKEVGVQYPDKKHVKLDHFVWSLTGTTGGALDQVHPAVYLAFSSTSKTKAYSDTQDVVADRPHTVNKIEGIISRDTGSCIGG
;
A
#
# COMPACT_ATOMS: atom_id res chain seq x y z
N MET A 1 -21.21 -14.04 -27.11
CA MET A 1 -22.09 -14.99 -27.82
C MET A 1 -21.42 -15.42 -29.11
N GLY A 2 -20.57 -16.46 -29.05
CA GLY A 2 -20.02 -17.10 -30.25
C GLY A 2 -21.07 -18.01 -30.87
N CYS A 3 -21.11 -18.12 -32.19
CA CYS A 3 -21.95 -19.10 -32.88
C CYS A 3 -21.55 -20.53 -32.48
N ILE A 4 -22.25 -21.09 -31.50
CA ILE A 4 -22.18 -22.52 -31.18
C ILE A 4 -23.41 -23.14 -31.84
N THR A 5 -23.27 -23.54 -33.10
CA THR A 5 -23.93 -24.71 -33.72
C THR A 5 -23.71 -24.66 -35.23
N CYS A 6 -22.57 -25.20 -35.67
CA CYS A 6 -22.47 -25.78 -37.01
C CYS A 6 -22.12 -27.25 -36.82
N GLY A 7 -23.15 -28.10 -36.92
CA GLY A 7 -23.00 -29.56 -36.97
C GLY A 7 -23.85 -30.32 -35.94
N GLN A 8 -24.54 -31.35 -36.44
CA GLN A 8 -25.40 -32.34 -35.76
C GLN A 8 -26.85 -31.87 -35.51
N GLY A 9 -27.91 -32.44 -36.07
CA GLY A 9 -28.12 -33.57 -36.97
C GLY A 9 -29.60 -33.96 -36.97
N ALA A 10 -30.09 -34.38 -38.13
CA ALA A 10 -31.36 -35.08 -38.44
C ALA A 10 -32.69 -34.30 -38.47
N ASN A 11 -33.27 -34.31 -39.68
CA ASN A 11 -34.67 -34.09 -40.06
C ASN A 11 -35.28 -32.70 -39.83
N GLN A 12 -35.17 -31.82 -40.83
CA GLN A 12 -36.33 -31.05 -41.31
C GLN A 12 -36.12 -30.50 -42.73
N SER A 13 -37.21 -30.56 -43.48
CA SER A 13 -37.39 -30.31 -44.91
C SER A 13 -37.32 -28.83 -45.30
N SER A 14 -36.70 -28.57 -46.45
CA SER A 14 -36.93 -27.47 -47.42
C SER A 14 -37.45 -26.12 -46.91
N ASP A 15 -36.56 -25.14 -46.77
CA ASP A 15 -36.51 -23.96 -47.65
C ASP A 15 -35.25 -23.12 -47.36
N ASN A 16 -34.64 -22.63 -48.44
CA ASN A 16 -33.52 -21.70 -48.60
C ASN A 16 -32.76 -21.15 -47.36
N SER A 17 -31.49 -21.59 -47.27
CA SER A 17 -30.27 -20.83 -46.93
C SER A 17 -30.27 -19.79 -45.80
N GLY A 18 -29.56 -20.09 -44.71
CA GLY A 18 -29.01 -19.05 -43.82
C GLY A 18 -28.36 -19.60 -42.57
N CYS A 19 -27.11 -20.05 -42.66
CA CYS A 19 -26.26 -20.11 -41.46
C CYS A 19 -26.08 -18.67 -40.97
N CYS A 20 -26.69 -18.35 -39.83
CA CYS A 20 -26.58 -17.10 -39.08
C CYS A 20 -27.33 -15.90 -39.67
N ASN A 21 -28.50 -15.58 -39.11
CA ASN A 21 -29.10 -14.23 -39.22
C ASN A 21 -28.25 -13.23 -38.44
N LEU A 22 -27.12 -12.80 -39.03
CA LEU A 22 -26.22 -11.82 -38.42
C LEU A 22 -26.91 -10.45 -38.40
N LYS A 23 -27.08 -9.85 -37.21
CA LYS A 23 -27.61 -8.48 -37.04
C LYS A 23 -26.48 -7.47 -37.20
N ALA A 24 -26.81 -6.27 -37.69
CA ALA A 24 -25.82 -5.20 -37.74
C ALA A 24 -25.45 -4.80 -36.30
N MET A 25 -24.17 -4.55 -36.06
CA MET A 25 -23.67 -4.04 -34.79
C MET A 25 -23.81 -2.52 -34.76
N ASP A 26 -24.00 -1.96 -33.56
CA ASP A 26 -24.00 -0.52 -33.37
C ASP A 26 -22.58 0.02 -33.50
N VAL A 27 -22.42 1.05 -34.32
CA VAL A 27 -21.16 1.78 -34.53
C VAL A 27 -21.32 3.28 -34.26
N VAL A 28 -22.54 3.74 -34.03
CA VAL A 28 -22.85 5.17 -33.88
C VAL A 28 -22.58 5.59 -32.44
N THR A 29 -23.04 4.80 -31.48
CA THR A 29 -22.79 5.05 -30.05
C THR A 29 -21.29 5.10 -29.74
N PRO A 30 -20.49 4.06 -30.04
CA PRO A 30 -19.06 4.10 -29.72
C PRO A 30 -18.30 5.21 -30.46
N LEU A 31 -18.69 5.55 -31.69
CA LEU A 31 -18.09 6.70 -32.39
C LEU A 31 -18.42 8.03 -31.70
N ASN A 32 -19.65 8.21 -31.22
CA ASN A 32 -20.05 9.42 -30.51
C ASN A 32 -19.38 9.53 -29.14
N ASP A 33 -19.17 8.39 -28.47
CA ASP A 33 -18.45 8.34 -27.20
C ASP A 33 -17.00 8.81 -27.41
N ILE A 34 -16.28 8.25 -28.40
CA ILE A 34 -14.91 8.69 -28.76
C ILE A 34 -14.88 10.15 -29.22
N ARG A 35 -15.90 10.63 -29.95
CA ARG A 35 -15.99 12.03 -30.38
C ARG A 35 -16.04 12.98 -29.20
N ASN A 36 -16.62 12.54 -28.09
CA ASN A 36 -16.65 13.30 -26.85
C ASN A 36 -17.22 14.73 -27.04
N GLY A 37 -18.30 14.82 -27.82
CA GLY A 37 -18.98 16.07 -28.15
C GLY A 37 -18.41 16.87 -29.34
N ASP A 38 -17.31 16.45 -29.95
CA ASP A 38 -16.79 17.07 -31.18
C ASP A 38 -17.39 16.43 -32.44
N GLU A 39 -18.41 17.09 -33.02
CA GLU A 39 -19.06 16.63 -34.25
C GLU A 39 -18.13 16.60 -35.47
N ASN A 40 -17.01 17.34 -35.43
CA ASN A 40 -16.03 17.37 -36.52
C ASN A 40 -14.95 16.29 -36.37
N PHE A 41 -14.92 15.58 -35.24
CA PHE A 41 -13.94 14.53 -35.03
C PHE A 41 -14.25 13.32 -35.91
N CYS A 42 -13.25 12.94 -36.69
CA CYS A 42 -13.26 11.80 -37.58
C CYS A 42 -12.10 10.87 -37.22
N PHE A 43 -12.43 9.73 -36.60
CA PHE A 43 -11.44 8.72 -36.26
C PHE A 43 -10.90 8.07 -37.53
N SER A 44 -9.58 8.13 -37.74
CA SER A 44 -8.89 7.51 -38.87
C SER A 44 -7.71 6.69 -38.39
N GLU A 45 -6.88 7.27 -37.52
CA GLU A 45 -5.74 6.60 -36.93
C GLU A 45 -5.42 7.13 -35.52
N ILE A 46 -4.69 6.31 -34.75
CA ILE A 46 -4.04 6.76 -33.51
C ILE A 46 -2.80 7.59 -33.88
N THR A 47 -2.98 8.91 -33.84
CA THR A 47 -1.89 9.88 -34.03
C THR A 47 -1.00 9.99 -32.79
N ASP A 48 0.15 10.64 -32.91
CA ASP A 48 1.04 10.87 -31.75
C ASP A 48 0.36 11.74 -30.69
N LYS A 49 -0.48 12.71 -31.09
CA LYS A 49 -1.29 13.50 -30.14
C LYS A 49 -2.25 12.62 -29.35
N ILE A 50 -2.97 11.74 -30.04
CA ILE A 50 -3.87 10.77 -29.38
C ILE A 50 -3.08 9.87 -28.44
N CYS A 51 -1.89 9.42 -28.85
CA CYS A 51 -1.02 8.60 -28.03
C CYS A 51 -0.56 9.32 -26.75
N GLU A 52 -0.20 10.61 -26.82
CA GLU A 52 0.16 11.40 -25.65
C GLU A 52 -1.02 11.61 -24.70
N ASN A 53 -2.22 11.86 -25.24
CA ASN A 53 -3.44 11.94 -24.41
C ASN A 53 -3.71 10.62 -23.66
N LEU A 54 -3.59 9.48 -24.36
CA LEU A 54 -3.73 8.15 -23.76
C LEU A 54 -2.64 7.87 -22.72
N LYS A 55 -1.40 8.33 -22.91
CA LYS A 55 -0.39 8.20 -21.85
C LYS A 55 -0.76 8.97 -20.58
N ASN A 56 -1.56 10.02 -20.70
CA ASN A 56 -1.98 10.89 -19.62
C ASN A 56 -3.36 10.52 -19.04
N ASP A 57 -3.98 9.41 -19.47
CA ASP A 57 -5.35 9.01 -19.08
C ASP A 57 -6.43 10.08 -19.43
N GLU A 58 -6.23 10.78 -20.56
CA GLU A 58 -7.16 11.79 -21.08
C GLU A 58 -8.06 11.23 -22.19
N GLY A 59 -7.89 9.97 -22.58
CA GLY A 59 -8.65 9.36 -23.67
C GLY A 59 -8.17 9.77 -25.08
N ILE A 60 -8.94 9.39 -26.09
CA ILE A 60 -8.62 9.55 -27.51
C ILE A 60 -8.84 10.99 -27.97
N ASN A 61 -9.95 11.61 -27.59
CA ASN A 61 -10.28 12.98 -27.99
C ASN A 61 -10.74 13.83 -26.79
N PRO A 62 -9.82 14.18 -25.88
CA PRO A 62 -10.11 15.10 -24.79
C PRO A 62 -10.53 16.47 -25.35
N SER A 63 -11.53 17.07 -24.71
CA SER A 63 -11.97 18.43 -24.98
C SER A 63 -11.81 19.30 -23.72
N ALA A 64 -11.94 20.61 -23.87
CA ALA A 64 -11.84 21.54 -22.74
C ALA A 64 -12.92 21.35 -21.66
N THR A 65 -14.02 20.65 -21.97
CA THR A 65 -15.16 20.50 -21.05
C THR A 65 -15.50 19.05 -20.71
N HIS A 66 -15.00 18.10 -21.49
CA HIS A 66 -15.23 16.66 -21.30
C HIS A 66 -13.98 15.89 -21.69
N SER A 67 -13.63 14.89 -20.89
CA SER A 67 -12.57 13.93 -21.17
C SER A 67 -13.09 12.57 -20.71
N ASN A 68 -13.02 11.56 -21.58
CA ASN A 68 -13.26 10.19 -21.19
C ASN A 68 -11.99 9.61 -20.56
N SER A 69 -12.15 8.59 -19.72
CA SER A 69 -10.99 7.80 -19.30
C SER A 69 -10.45 6.98 -20.47
N ASP A 70 -9.20 6.55 -20.39
CA ASP A 70 -8.66 5.60 -21.38
C ASP A 70 -9.50 4.33 -21.49
N CYS A 71 -10.03 3.85 -20.36
CA CYS A 71 -10.84 2.64 -20.33
C CYS A 71 -12.13 2.77 -21.14
N ASP A 72 -12.81 3.92 -21.04
CA ASP A 72 -14.05 4.19 -21.75
C ASP A 72 -13.79 4.32 -23.27
N ASP A 73 -12.74 5.06 -23.64
CA ASP A 73 -12.40 5.30 -25.04
C ASP A 73 -11.80 4.06 -25.72
N LEU A 74 -11.01 3.24 -25.02
CA LEU A 74 -10.49 1.98 -25.55
C LEU A 74 -11.60 0.93 -25.73
N THR A 75 -12.58 0.90 -24.83
CA THR A 75 -13.78 0.05 -24.97
C THR A 75 -14.57 0.47 -26.20
N SER A 76 -14.84 1.77 -26.32
CA SER A 76 -15.56 2.34 -27.45
C SER A 76 -14.80 2.12 -28.77
N LEU A 77 -13.48 2.25 -28.77
CA LEU A 77 -12.64 2.00 -29.94
C LEU A 77 -12.72 0.54 -30.40
N ASN A 78 -12.67 -0.41 -29.45
CA ASN A 78 -12.82 -1.83 -29.76
C ASN A 78 -14.22 -2.13 -30.34
N ASP A 79 -15.28 -1.59 -29.74
CA ASP A 79 -16.64 -1.80 -30.22
C ASP A 79 -16.87 -1.18 -31.59
N LEU A 80 -16.31 0.01 -31.84
CA LEU A 80 -16.33 0.67 -33.16
C LEU A 80 -15.59 -0.16 -34.21
N ALA A 81 -14.38 -0.65 -33.89
CA ALA A 81 -13.57 -1.45 -34.79
C ALA A 81 -14.27 -2.76 -35.17
N ILE A 82 -14.69 -3.53 -34.18
CA ILE A 82 -15.37 -4.81 -34.39
C ILE A 82 -16.72 -4.61 -35.08
N GLY A 83 -17.51 -3.62 -34.67
CA GLY A 83 -18.79 -3.32 -35.27
C GLY A 83 -18.67 -2.91 -36.73
N SER A 84 -17.70 -2.07 -37.07
CA SER A 84 -17.42 -1.63 -38.45
C SER A 84 -17.02 -2.79 -39.34
N LEU A 85 -16.09 -3.63 -38.87
CA LEU A 85 -15.61 -4.81 -39.61
C LEU A 85 -16.70 -5.86 -39.79
N HIS A 86 -17.52 -6.09 -38.76
CA HIS A 86 -18.65 -7.01 -38.82
C HIS A 86 -19.71 -6.55 -39.81
N ASN A 87 -20.09 -5.27 -39.76
CA ASN A 87 -21.07 -4.70 -40.65
C ASN A 87 -20.60 -4.72 -42.11
N ALA A 88 -19.32 -4.44 -42.35
CA ALA A 88 -18.72 -4.55 -43.68
C ALA A 88 -18.67 -6.00 -44.18
N LEU A 89 -18.33 -6.97 -43.31
CA LEU A 89 -18.30 -8.38 -43.67
C LEU A 89 -19.69 -8.89 -44.09
N LYS A 90 -20.76 -8.41 -43.46
CA LYS A 90 -22.13 -8.81 -43.78
C LYS A 90 -22.57 -8.45 -45.21
N THR A 91 -22.07 -7.35 -45.74
CA THR A 91 -22.42 -6.86 -47.09
C THR A 91 -21.36 -7.22 -48.13
N LEU A 92 -20.27 -7.87 -47.70
CA LEU A 92 -19.13 -8.21 -48.54
C LEU A 92 -19.50 -9.28 -49.57
N ASN A 93 -19.20 -9.00 -50.84
CA ASN A 93 -19.24 -10.03 -51.87
C ASN A 93 -17.95 -10.87 -51.83
N LEU A 94 -18.02 -12.07 -51.25
CA LEU A 94 -16.86 -12.96 -51.13
C LEU A 94 -16.29 -13.45 -52.48
N CYS A 95 -17.06 -13.35 -53.57
CA CYS A 95 -16.58 -13.68 -54.91
C CYS A 95 -15.85 -12.52 -55.60
N ASP A 96 -15.90 -11.31 -55.01
CA ASP A 96 -15.13 -10.15 -55.46
C ASP A 96 -13.82 -10.07 -54.67
N VAL A 97 -12.74 -10.49 -55.34
CA VAL A 97 -11.40 -10.56 -54.75
C VAL A 97 -10.93 -9.18 -54.28
N ASP A 98 -11.29 -8.10 -54.98
CA ASP A 98 -10.84 -6.76 -54.62
C ASP A 98 -11.65 -6.20 -53.44
N ALA A 99 -12.96 -6.49 -53.37
CA ALA A 99 -13.75 -6.20 -52.18
C ALA A 99 -13.21 -6.94 -50.94
N TYR A 100 -12.84 -8.21 -51.10
CA TYR A 100 -12.25 -9.01 -50.00
C TYR A 100 -10.89 -8.45 -49.53
N LYS A 101 -10.02 -8.03 -50.45
CA LYS A 101 -8.75 -7.37 -50.11
C LYS A 101 -8.98 -6.06 -49.35
N CYS A 102 -9.92 -5.22 -49.79
CA CYS A 102 -10.25 -3.97 -49.09
C CYS A 102 -10.75 -4.21 -47.66
N TRP A 103 -11.56 -5.26 -47.46
CA TRP A 103 -12.00 -5.65 -46.13
C TRP A 103 -10.85 -6.15 -45.25
N LEU A 104 -9.93 -6.96 -45.80
CA LEU A 104 -8.73 -7.41 -45.08
C LEU A 104 -7.79 -6.25 -44.72
N ASP A 105 -7.60 -5.29 -45.63
CA ASP A 105 -6.81 -4.09 -45.37
C ASP A 105 -7.42 -3.27 -44.22
N SER A 106 -8.75 -3.08 -44.26
CA SER A 106 -9.49 -2.44 -43.17
C SER A 106 -9.33 -3.17 -41.84
N LEU A 107 -9.38 -4.51 -41.84
CA LEU A 107 -9.16 -5.34 -40.65
C LEU A 107 -7.78 -5.08 -40.05
N LEU A 108 -6.73 -5.06 -40.88
CA LEU A 108 -5.37 -4.79 -40.43
C LEU A 108 -5.21 -3.36 -39.90
N SER A 109 -5.79 -2.36 -40.57
CA SER A 109 -5.75 -0.97 -40.10
C SER A 109 -6.47 -0.78 -38.76
N TRP A 110 -7.64 -1.39 -38.58
CA TRP A 110 -8.37 -1.32 -37.32
C TRP A 110 -7.62 -2.01 -36.18
N GLN A 111 -7.09 -3.21 -36.44
CA GLN A 111 -6.27 -3.95 -35.47
C GLN A 111 -5.05 -3.12 -35.05
N TRP A 112 -4.33 -2.55 -36.03
CA TRP A 112 -3.18 -1.70 -35.77
C TRP A 112 -3.52 -0.50 -34.87
N ASN A 113 -4.66 0.15 -35.11
CA ASN A 113 -5.10 1.29 -34.30
C ASN A 113 -5.48 0.87 -32.87
N VAL A 114 -6.21 -0.23 -32.69
CA VAL A 114 -6.53 -0.74 -31.35
C VAL A 114 -5.25 -1.08 -30.58
N ASP A 115 -4.31 -1.79 -31.22
CA ASP A 115 -3.03 -2.17 -30.60
C ASP A 115 -2.19 -0.94 -30.25
N LYS A 116 -2.11 0.05 -31.15
CA LYS A 116 -1.36 1.28 -30.91
C LYS A 116 -1.96 2.06 -29.73
N ALA A 117 -3.28 2.17 -29.64
CA ALA A 117 -3.95 2.83 -28.52
C ALA A 117 -3.67 2.13 -27.18
N LEU A 118 -3.78 0.79 -27.15
CA LEU A 118 -3.46 -0.02 -25.97
C LEU A 118 -2.01 0.16 -25.53
N ILE A 119 -1.06 0.15 -26.46
CA ILE A 119 0.36 0.35 -26.17
C ILE A 119 0.59 1.74 -25.56
N CYS A 120 -0.02 2.79 -26.11
CA CYS A 120 0.12 4.15 -25.58
C CYS A 120 -0.37 4.26 -24.12
N ALA A 121 -1.57 3.76 -23.83
CA ALA A 121 -2.12 3.75 -22.47
C ALA A 121 -1.25 2.92 -21.49
N ILE A 122 -0.81 1.73 -21.93
CA ILE A 122 0.08 0.87 -21.13
C ILE A 122 1.42 1.54 -20.83
N CYS A 123 2.00 2.26 -21.80
CA CYS A 123 3.23 3.01 -21.57
C CYS A 123 3.05 4.10 -20.51
N GLY A 124 1.96 4.86 -20.56
CA GLY A 124 1.64 5.87 -19.53
C GLY A 124 1.48 5.27 -18.14
N LEU A 125 0.74 4.15 -18.03
CA LEU A 125 0.60 3.41 -16.78
C LEU A 125 1.95 2.90 -16.24
N TRP A 126 2.82 2.39 -17.11
CA TRP A 126 4.14 1.92 -16.70
C TRP A 126 5.04 3.05 -16.18
N ASP A 127 4.96 4.24 -16.77
CA ASP A 127 5.71 5.40 -16.28
C ASP A 127 5.27 5.80 -14.86
N ILE A 128 3.97 5.75 -14.58
CA ILE A 128 3.43 5.96 -13.22
C ILE A 128 3.91 4.88 -12.26
N VAL A 129 3.84 3.60 -12.65
CA VAL A 129 4.32 2.48 -11.83
C VAL A 129 5.81 2.61 -11.53
N HIS A 130 6.64 2.96 -12.51
CA HIS A 130 8.07 3.17 -12.31
C HIS A 130 8.35 4.39 -11.41
N CYS A 131 7.57 5.47 -11.52
CA CYS A 131 7.64 6.59 -10.58
C CYS A 131 7.34 6.15 -9.14
N LEU A 132 6.26 5.37 -8.95
CA LEU A 132 5.85 4.88 -7.63
C LEU A 132 6.87 3.90 -7.03
N ASP A 133 7.39 2.96 -7.82
CA ASP A 133 8.46 2.03 -7.39
C ASP A 133 9.73 2.81 -7.01
N GLY A 134 10.13 3.79 -7.83
CA GLY A 134 11.27 4.66 -7.54
C GLY A 134 11.10 5.46 -6.26
N LYS A 135 9.90 5.97 -5.96
CA LYS A 135 9.63 6.72 -4.73
C LYS A 135 9.49 5.83 -3.50
N THR A 136 8.80 4.70 -3.60
CA THR A 136 8.61 3.78 -2.48
C THR A 136 9.91 3.12 -2.02
N ARG A 137 10.83 2.80 -2.95
CA ARG A 137 12.19 2.35 -2.58
C ARG A 137 12.99 3.39 -1.80
N ASN A 138 12.64 4.67 -1.91
CA ASN A 138 13.33 5.78 -1.27
C ASN A 138 12.57 6.36 -0.06
N SER A 139 11.32 5.95 0.18
CA SER A 139 10.46 6.57 1.19
C SER A 139 10.61 5.98 2.59
N VAL A 140 10.92 4.68 2.71
CA VAL A 140 11.19 4.03 4.01
C VAL A 140 12.49 3.25 3.93
N ARG A 141 13.54 3.78 4.56
CA ARG A 141 14.81 3.08 4.73
C ARG A 141 15.00 2.75 6.21
N VAL A 142 15.14 1.46 6.51
CA VAL A 142 15.53 0.97 7.83
C VAL A 142 17.02 0.68 7.83
N VAL A 143 17.74 1.23 8.80
CA VAL A 143 19.19 1.05 8.96
C VAL A 143 19.45 0.46 10.33
N ASN A 144 20.21 -0.63 10.39
CA ASN A 144 20.67 -1.18 11.67
C ASN A 144 21.77 -0.25 12.24
N LEU A 145 21.43 0.48 13.31
CA LEU A 145 22.33 1.41 13.97
C LEU A 145 23.19 0.75 15.03
N TRP A 146 22.66 -0.29 15.66
CA TRP A 146 23.35 -1.03 16.70
C TRP A 146 22.74 -2.43 16.86
N ASP A 147 23.60 -3.41 17.11
CA ASP A 147 23.26 -4.79 17.40
C ASP A 147 24.11 -5.27 18.58
N GLY A 148 23.50 -5.99 19.52
CA GLY A 148 24.17 -6.47 20.72
C GLY A 148 23.21 -7.07 21.73
N SER A 149 23.57 -6.98 23.01
CA SER A 149 22.70 -7.39 24.12
C SER A 149 23.13 -6.60 25.35
N GLN A 150 22.34 -5.60 25.74
CA GLN A 150 22.61 -4.76 26.90
C GLN A 150 21.42 -4.78 27.84
N ASP A 151 21.67 -4.92 29.14
CA ASP A 151 20.62 -4.82 30.16
C ASP A 151 20.14 -3.37 30.26
N ILE A 152 18.84 -3.13 30.07
CA ILE A 152 18.26 -1.79 30.10
C ILE A 152 18.34 -1.18 31.52
N PHE A 153 18.37 -2.01 32.56
CA PHE A 153 18.47 -1.52 33.94
C PHE A 153 19.87 -1.07 34.34
N SER A 154 20.91 -1.41 33.56
CA SER A 154 22.25 -0.85 33.75
C SER A 154 22.37 0.57 33.20
N THR A 155 21.25 1.17 32.77
CA THR A 155 21.15 2.49 32.14
C THR A 155 22.21 2.70 31.04
N PRO A 156 22.28 1.77 30.06
CA PRO A 156 23.35 1.78 29.09
C PRO A 156 23.29 3.02 28.20
N THR A 157 24.48 3.57 27.92
CA THR A 157 24.68 4.51 26.82
C THR A 157 25.26 3.73 25.65
N ILE A 158 24.54 3.74 24.53
CA ILE A 158 24.81 2.92 23.35
C ILE A 158 25.24 3.83 22.20
N GLU A 159 26.40 3.56 21.62
CA GLU A 159 26.92 4.27 20.45
C GLU A 159 26.33 3.72 19.15
N MET A 160 25.87 4.62 18.27
CA MET A 160 25.21 4.33 17.00
C MET A 160 26.20 4.38 15.83
N SER A 161 26.06 3.44 14.89
CA SER A 161 26.91 3.35 13.70
C SER A 161 26.78 4.58 12.77
N GLU A 162 25.61 5.21 12.73
CA GLU A 162 25.31 6.42 11.94
C GLU A 162 24.81 7.57 12.85
N SER A 163 24.69 8.79 12.30
CA SER A 163 24.25 9.96 13.07
C SER A 163 22.73 9.98 13.18
N LEU A 164 22.18 10.19 14.37
CA LEU A 164 20.73 10.23 14.64
C LEU A 164 19.98 11.29 13.83
N ASP A 165 20.64 12.40 13.46
CA ASP A 165 20.09 13.45 12.58
C ASP A 165 19.62 12.94 11.19
N GLN A 166 20.03 11.74 10.79
CA GLN A 166 19.70 11.17 9.49
C GLN A 166 18.38 10.41 9.49
N PHE A 167 17.75 10.24 10.67
CA PHE A 167 16.59 9.39 10.90
C PHE A 167 15.45 10.19 11.51
N ASP A 168 14.23 9.80 11.16
CA ASP A 168 12.99 10.40 11.67
C ASP A 168 12.46 9.61 12.87
N TYR A 169 12.72 8.30 12.91
CA TYR A 169 12.34 7.42 14.02
C TYR A 169 13.48 6.48 14.42
N LEU A 170 13.42 5.99 15.66
CA LEU A 170 14.19 4.84 16.13
C LEU A 170 13.26 3.71 16.55
N ASP A 171 13.57 2.50 16.11
CA ASP A 171 12.98 1.26 16.60
C ASP A 171 13.97 0.58 17.56
N LEU A 172 13.56 0.43 18.82
CA LEU A 172 14.33 -0.26 19.84
C LEU A 172 13.71 -1.66 20.03
N HIS A 173 14.51 -2.69 19.79
CA HIS A 173 14.09 -4.07 19.97
C HIS A 173 14.50 -4.57 21.34
N PHE A 174 13.49 -4.89 22.13
CA PHE A 174 13.63 -5.35 23.48
C PHE A 174 13.29 -6.84 23.57
N HIS A 175 13.96 -7.53 24.48
CA HIS A 175 13.65 -8.90 24.85
C HIS A 175 13.06 -8.95 26.25
N TYR A 176 11.93 -9.65 26.40
CA TYR A 176 11.15 -9.78 27.63
C TYR A 176 10.95 -11.27 27.92
N GLY A 177 11.87 -11.87 28.68
CA GLY A 177 11.84 -13.32 28.91
C GLY A 177 11.99 -14.10 27.60
N THR A 178 10.88 -14.57 27.03
CA THR A 178 10.85 -15.24 25.70
C THR A 178 10.27 -14.37 24.58
N GLU A 179 9.70 -13.20 24.92
CA GLU A 179 9.02 -12.33 23.98
C GLU A 179 9.95 -11.26 23.40
N ARG A 180 9.61 -10.75 22.23
CA ARG A 180 10.30 -9.63 21.58
C ARG A 180 9.30 -8.49 21.39
N VAL A 181 9.65 -7.33 21.92
CA VAL A 181 8.84 -6.11 21.84
C VAL A 181 9.63 -5.07 21.05
N VAL A 182 8.96 -4.29 20.21
CA VAL A 182 9.57 -3.18 19.49
C VAL A 182 8.91 -1.89 19.95
N GLY A 183 9.72 -1.00 20.51
CA GLY A 183 9.30 0.36 20.85
C GLY A 183 9.80 1.34 19.81
N ARG A 184 8.88 2.11 19.22
CA ARG A 184 9.21 3.18 18.28
C ARG A 184 9.20 4.54 18.97
N VAL A 185 10.23 5.34 18.75
CA VAL A 185 10.30 6.73 19.19
C VAL A 185 10.49 7.65 17.99
N SER A 186 9.79 8.78 17.98
CA SER A 186 10.03 9.84 17.01
C SER A 186 11.23 10.68 17.44
N LEU A 187 12.08 11.01 16.47
CA LEU A 187 13.16 11.99 16.60
C LEU A 187 12.70 13.39 16.14
N GLU A 188 11.49 13.50 15.58
CA GLU A 188 10.87 14.77 15.17
C GLU A 188 10.58 15.62 16.42
N GLY A 189 11.41 16.65 16.64
CA GLY A 189 11.42 17.45 17.87
C GLY A 189 12.82 17.76 18.37
N GLY A 190 13.84 17.10 17.82
CA GLY A 190 15.25 17.34 18.09
C GLY A 190 15.83 16.45 19.19
N ILE A 191 17.12 16.15 19.06
CA ILE A 191 17.95 15.29 19.93
C ILE A 191 18.08 15.84 21.37
N GLY A 192 17.48 16.99 21.69
CA GLY A 192 17.48 17.57 23.04
C GLY A 192 16.36 17.08 23.97
N ASN A 193 15.42 16.26 23.49
CA ASN A 193 14.23 15.85 24.26
C ASN A 193 14.32 14.41 24.78
N PHE A 194 13.62 14.16 25.88
CA PHE A 194 13.38 12.82 26.42
C PHE A 194 12.20 12.22 25.67
N ALA A 195 12.40 11.05 25.07
CA ALA A 195 11.30 10.23 24.57
C ALA A 195 10.98 9.14 25.60
N THR A 196 9.74 8.67 25.60
CA THR A 196 9.29 7.60 26.48
C THR A 196 8.69 6.49 25.63
N ILE A 197 9.04 5.25 25.96
CA ILE A 197 8.38 4.04 25.46
C ILE A 197 7.63 3.40 26.61
N THR A 198 6.31 3.30 26.49
CA THR A 198 5.47 2.58 27.46
C THR A 198 5.13 1.21 26.93
N MET A 199 5.41 0.18 27.73
CA MET A 199 5.13 -1.21 27.40
C MET A 199 4.21 -1.80 28.48
N MET A 200 3.14 -2.47 28.06
CA MET A 200 2.19 -3.09 28.98
C MET A 200 2.33 -4.60 28.95
N ASP A 201 2.38 -5.21 30.13
CA ASP A 201 2.58 -6.65 30.30
C ASP A 201 1.63 -7.21 31.38
N LYS A 202 1.31 -8.50 31.28
CA LYS A 202 0.45 -9.22 32.21
C LYS A 202 1.30 -10.11 33.11
N VAL A 203 1.26 -9.88 34.42
CA VAL A 203 2.10 -10.64 35.36
C VAL A 203 1.45 -11.90 35.90
N GLY A 204 2.28 -12.90 36.23
CA GLY A 204 1.88 -14.19 36.80
C GLY A 204 1.36 -14.16 38.25
N GLY A 205 1.34 -12.99 38.89
CA GLY A 205 0.94 -12.80 40.29
C GLY A 205 2.11 -12.94 41.28
N ASN A 206 2.02 -12.23 42.41
CA ASN A 206 3.03 -12.26 43.46
C ASN A 206 2.38 -12.08 44.84
N THR A 207 2.32 -13.16 45.61
CA THR A 207 1.67 -13.20 46.94
C THR A 207 2.43 -12.44 48.01
N SER A 208 3.76 -12.30 47.90
CA SER A 208 4.56 -11.52 48.87
C SER A 208 4.25 -10.02 48.79
N HIS A 209 3.54 -9.61 47.75
CA HIS A 209 3.29 -8.23 47.42
C HIS A 209 1.84 -7.94 47.00
N ASN A 210 0.93 -8.88 47.25
CA ASN A 210 -0.50 -8.76 46.96
C ASN A 210 -0.83 -8.39 45.49
N ILE A 211 -0.04 -8.93 44.54
CA ILE A 211 -0.34 -8.78 43.11
C ILE A 211 -1.08 -10.03 42.63
N ASP A 212 -2.28 -9.85 42.11
CA ASP A 212 -3.06 -10.94 41.53
C ASP A 212 -2.48 -11.41 40.19
N ALA A 213 -2.61 -12.70 39.92
CA ALA A 213 -2.31 -13.26 38.61
C ALA A 213 -3.21 -12.59 37.56
N GLY A 214 -2.58 -11.97 36.58
CA GLY A 214 -3.25 -11.26 35.50
C GLY A 214 -3.42 -9.75 35.69
N ALA A 215 -2.84 -9.16 36.73
CA ALA A 215 -2.66 -7.71 36.80
C ALA A 215 -1.87 -7.19 35.59
N MET A 216 -2.22 -6.00 35.10
CA MET A 216 -1.47 -5.34 34.03
C MET A 216 -0.47 -4.37 34.63
N ILE A 217 0.76 -4.42 34.12
CA ILE A 217 1.86 -3.56 34.52
C ILE A 217 2.32 -2.76 33.31
N ALA A 218 2.33 -1.44 33.42
CA ALA A 218 3.01 -0.57 32.47
C ALA A 218 4.44 -0.32 32.93
N LYS A 219 5.41 -0.65 32.08
CA LYS A 219 6.84 -0.39 32.23
C LYS A 219 7.20 0.78 31.29
N GLU A 220 7.90 1.78 31.81
CA GLU A 220 8.29 2.97 31.05
C GLU A 220 9.81 3.00 30.85
N VAL A 221 10.25 3.07 29.60
CA VAL A 221 11.66 3.25 29.24
C VAL A 221 11.84 4.66 28.69
N GLY A 222 12.58 5.48 29.44
CA GLY A 222 13.04 6.77 28.98
C GLY A 222 14.19 6.59 27.99
N VAL A 223 14.12 7.29 26.86
CA VAL A 223 15.16 7.33 25.84
C VAL A 223 15.68 8.76 25.79
N GLN A 224 16.97 8.90 26.09
CA GLN A 224 17.72 10.15 26.03
C GLN A 224 18.69 10.08 24.85
N TYR A 225 18.98 11.23 24.28
CA TYR A 225 19.97 11.36 23.22
C TYR A 225 21.07 12.33 23.66
N PRO A 226 22.09 11.86 24.41
CA PRO A 226 23.15 12.73 24.92
C PRO A 226 23.84 13.54 23.82
N ASP A 227 23.96 12.95 22.63
CA ASP A 227 24.44 13.60 21.43
C ASP A 227 23.90 12.87 20.18
N LYS A 228 24.41 13.24 19.00
CA LYS A 228 23.98 12.71 17.70
C LYS A 228 24.36 11.26 17.44
N LYS A 229 25.14 10.65 18.32
CA LYS A 229 25.74 9.32 18.16
C LYS A 229 25.42 8.40 19.31
N HIS A 230 24.86 8.89 20.39
CA HIS A 230 24.57 8.08 21.56
C HIS A 230 23.08 8.07 21.87
N VAL A 231 22.59 6.87 22.18
CA VAL A 231 21.27 6.65 22.78
C VAL A 231 21.51 6.18 24.20
N LYS A 232 21.01 6.93 25.18
CA LYS A 232 21.04 6.52 26.58
C LYS A 232 19.67 6.04 26.98
N LEU A 233 19.60 4.81 27.48
CA LEU A 233 18.38 4.26 28.05
C LEU A 233 18.35 4.61 29.54
N ASP A 234 17.25 5.21 29.96
CA ASP A 234 16.93 5.49 31.34
C ASP A 234 15.64 4.77 31.68
N HIS A 235 15.47 4.34 32.92
CA HIS A 235 14.27 3.60 33.31
C HIS A 235 13.41 4.47 34.22
N PHE A 236 12.09 4.49 33.98
CA PHE A 236 11.12 5.12 34.86
C PHE A 236 10.07 4.10 35.30
N VAL A 237 9.67 4.16 36.57
CA VAL A 237 9.09 3.01 37.26
C VAL A 237 7.55 3.09 37.42
N TRP A 238 6.88 2.14 36.74
CA TRP A 238 5.66 1.35 37.06
C TRP A 238 4.29 2.04 37.25
N SER A 239 3.28 1.54 36.52
CA SER A 239 1.85 1.70 36.83
C SER A 239 1.18 0.33 36.86
N LEU A 240 0.54 -0.04 37.98
CA LEU A 240 -0.17 -1.31 38.17
C LEU A 240 -1.67 -1.03 38.01
N THR A 241 -2.32 -1.73 37.07
CA THR A 241 -3.78 -1.68 36.94
C THR A 241 -4.35 -3.07 37.24
N GLY A 242 -5.09 -3.17 38.34
CA GLY A 242 -5.72 -4.41 38.80
C GLY A 242 -6.97 -4.11 39.63
N THR A 243 -7.98 -4.98 39.53
CA THR A 243 -9.22 -4.91 40.31
C THR A 243 -8.98 -5.42 41.72
N THR A 244 -9.31 -4.59 42.70
CA THR A 244 -8.99 -4.69 44.13
C THR A 244 -9.36 -6.01 44.81
N GLY A 245 -8.43 -6.51 45.63
CA GLY A 245 -8.66 -7.64 46.54
C GLY A 245 -7.83 -7.66 47.83
N GLY A 246 -7.11 -6.60 48.23
CA GLY A 246 -6.48 -6.55 49.56
C GLY A 246 -5.17 -5.76 49.65
N ALA A 247 -5.10 -4.90 50.67
CA ALA A 247 -4.00 -4.07 51.17
C ALA A 247 -2.76 -3.83 50.28
N LEU A 248 -2.65 -2.56 49.87
CA LEU A 248 -1.42 -1.83 49.57
C LEU A 248 -1.38 -0.45 50.29
N ASP A 249 -2.12 -0.11 51.35
CA ASP A 249 -2.48 -0.86 52.57
C ASP A 249 -3.95 -0.70 53.03
N GLN A 250 -4.82 -0.05 52.24
CA GLN A 250 -6.31 0.01 52.32
C GLN A 250 -6.78 1.30 51.62
N VAL A 251 -7.02 1.33 50.30
CA VAL A 251 -7.79 2.41 49.64
C VAL A 251 -8.48 1.90 48.36
N HIS A 252 -9.62 2.49 48.03
CA HIS A 252 -10.67 2.16 47.04
C HIS A 252 -10.38 2.54 45.56
N PRO A 253 -11.23 2.12 44.59
CA PRO A 253 -10.84 1.86 43.21
C PRO A 253 -10.79 3.12 42.34
N ALA A 254 -9.59 3.49 41.92
CA ALA A 254 -9.34 4.33 40.75
C ALA A 254 -7.95 3.93 40.21
N VAL A 255 -7.78 3.99 38.89
CA VAL A 255 -6.55 3.72 38.13
C VAL A 255 -5.29 4.12 38.93
N TYR A 256 -4.49 3.14 39.37
CA TYR A 256 -3.29 3.36 40.16
C TYR A 256 -2.11 3.75 39.26
N LEU A 257 -1.93 5.05 39.01
CA LEU A 257 -0.64 5.61 38.56
C LEU A 257 0.25 5.81 39.79
N ALA A 258 0.92 4.76 40.24
CA ALA A 258 1.86 4.83 41.34
C ALA A 258 3.23 5.35 40.88
N PHE A 259 3.35 6.64 40.55
CA PHE A 259 4.65 7.29 40.42
C PHE A 259 5.31 7.33 41.80
N SER A 260 6.20 6.40 42.11
CA SER A 260 6.87 6.40 43.41
C SER A 260 8.38 6.26 43.24
N SER A 261 9.06 7.40 43.24
CA SER A 261 10.52 7.55 43.34
C SER A 261 11.07 7.28 44.75
N THR A 262 10.31 6.57 45.61
CA THR A 262 10.75 6.29 46.98
C THR A 262 11.75 5.12 47.01
N SER A 263 12.64 5.15 47.99
CA SER A 263 13.62 4.08 48.24
C SER A 263 12.97 2.70 48.44
N LYS A 264 11.70 2.64 48.86
CA LYS A 264 10.94 1.39 49.03
C LYS A 264 10.44 0.81 47.71
N THR A 265 9.97 1.64 46.78
CA THR A 265 9.57 1.20 45.43
C THR A 265 10.77 0.78 44.61
N LYS A 266 11.91 1.47 44.80
CA LYS A 266 13.20 1.03 44.26
C LYS A 266 13.59 -0.34 44.83
N ALA A 267 13.59 -0.50 46.15
CA ALA A 267 13.90 -1.78 46.79
C ALA A 267 12.95 -2.90 46.36
N TYR A 268 11.67 -2.59 46.13
CA TYR A 268 10.69 -3.53 45.56
C TYR A 268 11.00 -3.90 44.11
N SER A 269 11.29 -2.93 43.25
CA SER A 269 11.70 -3.18 41.85
C SER A 269 13.03 -3.94 41.77
N ASP A 270 13.94 -3.72 42.72
CA ASP A 270 15.21 -4.43 42.85
C ASP A 270 15.02 -5.85 43.42
N THR A 271 13.91 -6.14 44.12
CA THR A 271 13.60 -7.44 44.75
C THR A 271 12.55 -8.26 44.01
N GLN A 272 11.78 -7.65 43.10
CA GLN A 272 10.99 -8.27 42.03
C GLN A 272 11.88 -8.76 40.89
N ASP A 273 13.06 -9.24 41.26
CA ASP A 273 13.86 -10.24 40.56
C ASP A 273 13.04 -11.56 40.53
N VAL A 274 11.82 -11.50 40.00
CA VAL A 274 10.98 -12.66 39.80
C VAL A 274 11.74 -13.49 38.80
N VAL A 275 12.14 -14.68 39.22
CA VAL A 275 13.10 -15.59 38.57
C VAL A 275 12.64 -16.06 37.16
N ALA A 276 11.53 -15.52 36.63
CA ALA A 276 11.03 -15.73 35.28
C ALA A 276 10.90 -14.43 34.43
N ASP A 277 11.22 -13.25 34.98
CA ASP A 277 10.91 -11.92 34.41
C ASP A 277 12.16 -11.03 34.20
N ARG A 278 13.35 -11.64 34.01
CA ARG A 278 14.56 -11.00 33.46
C ARG A 278 15.23 -11.94 32.44
N PRO A 279 15.85 -11.44 31.35
CA PRO A 279 16.50 -10.14 31.24
C PRO A 279 15.86 -9.20 30.20
N HIS A 280 15.60 -7.96 30.63
CA HIS A 280 15.18 -6.87 29.77
C HIS A 280 16.38 -6.34 29.00
N THR A 281 16.69 -7.00 27.89
CA THR A 281 17.82 -6.62 27.04
C THR A 281 17.33 -5.81 25.85
N VAL A 282 18.05 -4.75 25.52
CA VAL A 282 17.98 -4.18 24.17
C VAL A 282 18.98 -4.94 23.31
N ASN A 283 18.50 -5.48 22.20
CA ASN A 283 19.32 -6.31 21.32
C ASN A 283 19.61 -5.66 19.98
N LYS A 284 18.80 -4.67 19.61
CA LYS A 284 18.94 -3.99 18.33
C LYS A 284 18.32 -2.62 18.39
N ILE A 285 18.95 -1.65 17.73
CA ILE A 285 18.39 -0.32 17.48
C ILE A 285 18.45 -0.07 15.98
N GLU A 286 17.31 0.27 15.39
CA GLU A 286 17.19 0.60 13.98
C GLU A 286 16.77 2.06 13.79
N GLY A 287 17.41 2.75 12.86
CA GLY A 287 17.00 4.08 12.42
C GLY A 287 16.09 3.97 11.20
N ILE A 288 15.01 4.75 11.20
CA ILE A 288 14.06 4.79 10.09
C ILE A 288 14.07 6.18 9.49
N ILE A 289 14.29 6.22 8.18
CA ILE A 289 14.12 7.43 7.36
C ILE A 289 12.75 7.32 6.69
N SER A 290 11.87 8.28 6.95
CA SER A 290 10.56 8.43 6.38
C SER A 290 10.53 9.72 5.55
N ARG A 291 10.73 9.62 4.24
CA ARG A 291 10.66 10.78 3.33
C ARG A 291 9.29 10.84 2.65
N ASP A 292 8.76 12.06 2.52
CA ASP A 292 7.54 12.32 1.76
C ASP A 292 7.63 11.75 0.34
N THR A 293 6.68 10.88 0.01
CA THR A 293 6.44 10.42 -1.36
C THR A 293 5.69 11.52 -2.11
N GLY A 294 6.39 12.45 -2.76
CA GLY A 294 5.74 13.49 -3.59
C GLY A 294 4.83 12.91 -4.69
N SER A 295 3.98 13.73 -5.33
CA SER A 295 3.01 13.29 -6.37
C SER A 295 3.69 12.68 -7.61
N CYS A 296 3.20 11.54 -8.11
CA CYS A 296 3.57 10.95 -9.41
C CYS A 296 2.59 11.33 -10.53
N ILE A 297 1.52 12.06 -10.21
CA ILE A 297 0.57 12.59 -11.18
C ILE A 297 0.93 14.04 -11.43
N GLY A 298 1.06 14.41 -12.70
CA GLY A 298 1.48 15.74 -13.16
C GLY A 298 0.66 16.87 -12.53
N GLY A 299 1.33 17.99 -12.26
CA GLY A 299 0.71 19.29 -12.02
C GLY A 299 0.85 20.19 -13.24
#